data_AF-A0A9Q0WG98-F1
#
_entry.id   AF-A0A9Q0WG98-F1
#
_cell.length_a   1.000
_cell.length_b   1.000
_cell.length_c   1.000
_cell.angle_alpha   90.00
_cell.angle_beta   90.00
_cell.angle_gamma   90.00
#
_symmetry.space_group_name_H-M   'P 1'
#
loop_
_entity.id
_entity.type
_entity.pdbx_description
1 polymer ?
#
loop_
_entity_poly.entity_id
_entity_poly.type
_entity_poly.pdbx_seq_one_letter_code
_entity_poly.pdbx_strand_id
1 'polypeptide(L)'
;MNSPPSSSSSALTHTSSSSNTDTPPSPSAAVCRALLLIQSDDLSMKIEAAKEIRRLTKTSQRCRRQLADAVKPLVCMLRVGDDDSVELNESALLALLNLAVKDE
;
A
#
# COMPACT_ATOMS: atom_id res chain seq x y z
N MET A 1 34.27 12.67 55.62
CA MET A 1 32.85 12.84 56.03
C MET A 1 32.26 13.96 55.18
N ASN A 2 31.01 13.77 54.77
CA ASN A 2 30.05 14.74 54.18
C ASN A 2 29.71 14.52 52.70
N SER A 3 28.61 13.78 52.47
CA SER A 3 27.64 14.07 51.40
C SER A 3 26.79 15.29 51.79
N PRO A 4 26.17 16.02 50.84
CA PRO A 4 24.73 15.84 50.56
C PRO A 4 24.36 16.04 49.06
N PRO A 5 23.06 15.92 48.66
CA PRO A 5 22.61 15.49 47.33
C PRO A 5 21.99 16.62 46.50
N SER A 6 21.71 16.36 45.21
CA SER A 6 20.54 16.92 44.51
C SER A 6 20.22 16.16 43.22
N SER A 7 19.02 15.57 43.22
CA SER A 7 18.31 15.14 42.02
C SER A 7 18.09 16.32 41.08
N SER A 8 18.27 16.12 39.79
CA SER A 8 17.66 16.96 38.77
C SER A 8 17.34 16.09 37.56
N SER A 9 16.09 15.69 37.49
CA SER A 9 15.47 15.06 36.33
C SER A 9 15.49 16.05 35.17
N SER A 10 16.36 15.84 34.20
CA SER A 10 16.31 16.58 32.93
C SER A 10 15.53 15.76 31.91
N ALA A 11 14.39 16.32 31.54
CA ALA A 11 13.40 15.78 30.63
C ALA A 11 14.02 15.25 29.33
N LEU A 12 13.76 13.98 29.05
CA LEU A 12 13.89 13.42 27.71
C LEU A 12 12.74 14.00 26.86
N THR A 13 13.01 15.08 26.14
CA THR A 13 12.16 15.49 25.03
C THR A 13 12.41 14.54 23.86
N HIS A 14 11.78 13.38 23.91
CA HIS A 14 11.50 12.61 22.70
C HIS A 14 10.50 13.43 21.88
N THR A 15 11.02 14.33 21.04
CA THR A 15 10.30 14.77 19.85
C THR A 15 10.26 13.56 18.91
N SER A 16 9.32 12.66 19.22
CA SER A 16 8.76 11.79 18.19
C SER A 16 8.02 12.71 17.25
N SER A 17 8.74 13.23 16.26
CA SER A 17 8.15 13.78 15.04
C SER A 17 7.46 12.63 14.33
N SER A 18 6.27 12.29 14.82
CA SER A 18 5.24 11.61 14.04
C SER A 18 4.83 12.60 12.96
N SER A 19 5.64 12.67 11.91
CA SER A 19 5.26 13.32 10.68
C SER A 19 4.22 12.42 10.01
N ASN A 20 2.98 12.52 10.50
CA ASN A 20 1.79 12.18 9.76
C ASN A 20 1.70 13.18 8.60
N THR A 21 2.55 13.00 7.59
CA THR A 21 2.43 13.78 6.36
C THR A 21 1.21 13.25 5.62
N ASP A 22 0.07 13.84 5.91
CA ASP A 22 -1.22 13.67 5.24
C ASP A 22 -1.20 14.28 3.81
N THR A 23 -0.03 14.26 3.17
CA THR A 23 0.15 14.69 1.80
C THR A 23 -0.07 13.48 0.90
N PRO A 24 -1.07 13.51 -0.01
CA PRO A 24 -1.29 12.40 -0.91
C PRO A 24 0.00 12.12 -1.70
N PRO A 25 0.48 10.85 -1.72
CA PRO A 25 1.70 10.52 -2.42
C PRO A 25 1.57 10.86 -3.90
N SER A 26 2.66 11.32 -4.51
CA SER A 26 2.73 11.48 -5.96
C SER A 26 2.26 10.19 -6.65
N PRO A 27 1.55 10.26 -7.80
CA PRO A 27 1.10 9.09 -8.53
C PRO A 27 2.20 8.06 -8.76
N SER A 28 3.45 8.50 -8.98
CA SER A 28 4.60 7.62 -9.15
C SER A 28 4.94 6.86 -7.86
N ALA A 29 4.92 7.52 -6.70
CA ALA A 29 5.19 6.88 -5.42
C ALA A 29 4.07 5.89 -5.05
N ALA A 30 2.81 6.25 -5.33
CA ALA A 30 1.66 5.38 -5.13
C ALA A 30 1.75 4.12 -6.01
N VAL A 31 2.14 4.26 -7.29
CA VAL A 31 2.39 3.13 -8.20
C VAL A 31 3.49 2.22 -7.66
N CYS A 32 4.65 2.78 -7.28
CA CYS A 32 5.74 1.98 -6.72
C CYS A 32 5.32 1.23 -5.44
N ARG A 33 4.59 1.90 -4.54
CA ARG A 33 4.06 1.30 -3.32
C ARG A 33 3.12 0.13 -3.63
N ALA A 34 2.19 0.33 -4.56
CA ALA A 34 1.23 -0.69 -4.94
C ALA A 34 1.92 -1.92 -5.56
N LEU A 35 2.92 -1.71 -6.44
CA LEU A 35 3.71 -2.80 -7.02
C LEU A 35 4.54 -3.56 -5.99
N LEU A 36 5.00 -2.89 -4.93
CA LEU A 36 5.71 -3.56 -3.84
C LEU A 36 4.76 -4.40 -2.98
N LEU A 37 3.61 -3.83 -2.59
CA LEU A 37 2.65 -4.51 -1.71
C LEU A 37 1.96 -5.70 -2.38
N ILE A 38 1.67 -5.65 -3.69
CA ILE A 38 1.01 -6.76 -4.41
C ILE A 38 1.88 -8.04 -4.46
N GLN A 39 3.19 -7.90 -4.22
CA GLN A 39 4.14 -9.00 -4.17
C GLN A 39 4.30 -9.59 -2.77
N SER A 40 3.67 -9.01 -1.74
CA SER A 40 3.76 -9.47 -0.35
C SER A 40 3.17 -10.87 -0.18
N ASP A 41 3.68 -11.64 0.76
CA ASP A 41 3.06 -12.91 1.17
C ASP A 41 1.80 -12.68 2.02
N ASP A 42 1.64 -11.50 2.61
CA ASP A 42 0.45 -11.11 3.36
C ASP A 42 -0.72 -10.78 2.42
N LEU A 43 -1.82 -11.54 2.55
CA LEU A 43 -3.04 -11.34 1.79
C LEU A 43 -3.67 -9.96 2.04
N SER A 44 -3.58 -9.42 3.25
CA SER A 44 -4.12 -8.10 3.59
C SER A 44 -3.40 -6.99 2.82
N MET A 45 -2.07 -7.10 2.71
CA MET A 45 -1.26 -6.18 1.90
C MET A 45 -1.59 -6.28 0.41
N LYS A 46 -1.81 -7.50 -0.09
CA LYS A 46 -2.26 -7.72 -1.48
C LYS A 46 -3.63 -7.09 -1.75
N ILE A 47 -4.57 -7.19 -0.81
CA ILE A 47 -5.89 -6.54 -0.89
C ILE A 47 -5.74 -5.02 -0.95
N GLU A 48 -4.93 -4.43 -0.05
CA GLU A 48 -4.68 -2.98 -0.06
C GLU A 48 -4.08 -2.54 -1.40
N ALA A 49 -3.09 -3.29 -1.89
CA ALA A 49 -2.45 -3.02 -3.17
C ALA A 49 -3.44 -3.06 -4.34
N ALA A 50 -4.30 -4.08 -4.41
CA ALA A 50 -5.30 -4.20 -5.46
C ALA A 50 -6.32 -3.05 -5.44
N LYS A 51 -6.79 -2.65 -4.24
CA LYS A 51 -7.68 -1.48 -4.07
C LYS A 51 -7.00 -0.19 -4.56
N GLU A 52 -5.71 -0.03 -4.26
CA GLU A 52 -4.94 1.14 -4.69
C GLU A 52 -4.69 1.15 -6.20
N ILE A 53 -4.35 -0.01 -6.79
CA ILE A 53 -4.22 -0.18 -8.26
C ILE A 53 -5.52 0.21 -8.94
N ARG A 54 -6.66 -0.29 -8.46
CA ARG A 54 -7.98 0.06 -8.99
C ARG A 54 -8.22 1.57 -8.94
N ARG A 55 -7.87 2.23 -7.84
CA ARG A 55 -8.02 3.68 -7.67
C ARG A 55 -7.16 4.45 -8.67
N LEU A 56 -5.87 4.09 -8.79
CA LEU A 56 -4.91 4.74 -9.68
C LEU A 56 -5.26 4.57 -11.17
N THR A 57 -5.84 3.43 -11.52
CA THR A 57 -6.19 3.08 -12.91
C THR A 57 -7.57 3.57 -13.33
N LYS A 58 -8.41 4.08 -12.41
CA LYS A 58 -9.77 4.53 -12.72
C LYS A 58 -9.81 5.67 -13.75
N THR A 59 -8.86 6.60 -13.70
CA THR A 59 -8.90 7.83 -14.52
C THR A 59 -7.56 8.19 -15.17
N SER A 60 -6.49 7.42 -14.94
CA SER A 60 -5.14 7.75 -15.43
C SER A 60 -4.61 6.69 -16.39
N GLN A 61 -4.57 7.05 -17.68
CA GLN A 61 -3.92 6.25 -18.73
C GLN A 61 -2.44 5.97 -18.40
N ARG A 62 -1.73 6.97 -17.88
CA ARG A 62 -0.31 6.83 -17.51
C ARG A 62 -0.13 5.77 -16.42
N CYS A 63 -0.97 5.79 -15.38
CA CYS A 63 -0.87 4.82 -14.29
C CYS A 63 -1.17 3.40 -14.78
N ARG A 64 -2.14 3.21 -15.70
CA ARG A 64 -2.41 1.90 -16.31
C ARG A 64 -1.15 1.28 -16.92
N ARG A 65 -0.43 2.05 -17.76
CA ARG A 65 0.82 1.57 -18.37
C ARG A 65 1.90 1.22 -17.35
N GLN A 66 2.03 2.01 -16.29
CA GLN A 66 3.03 1.75 -15.23
C GLN A 66 2.66 0.58 -14.32
N LEU A 67 1.41 0.14 -14.32
CA LEU A 67 0.89 -0.94 -13.48
C LEU A 67 0.70 -2.26 -14.23
N ALA A 68 1.21 -2.38 -15.47
CA ALA A 68 1.12 -3.60 -16.26
C ALA A 68 1.73 -4.82 -15.52
N ASP A 69 2.80 -4.61 -14.75
CA ASP A 69 3.46 -5.67 -13.98
C ASP A 69 2.58 -6.24 -12.85
N ALA A 70 1.52 -5.54 -12.44
CA ALA A 70 0.57 -6.02 -11.44
C ALA A 70 -0.36 -7.11 -11.98
N VAL A 71 -0.50 -7.28 -13.30
CA VAL A 71 -1.45 -8.23 -13.90
C VAL A 71 -1.19 -9.66 -13.44
N LYS A 72 0.07 -10.11 -13.44
CA LYS A 72 0.41 -11.48 -13.03
C LYS A 72 0.08 -11.74 -11.55
N PRO A 73 0.51 -10.90 -10.58
CA PRO A 73 0.10 -11.03 -9.17
C PRO A 73 -1.43 -11.02 -8.98
N LEU A 74 -2.15 -10.13 -9.66
CA LEU A 74 -3.61 -10.05 -9.57
C LEU A 74 -4.29 -11.33 -10.09
N VAL A 75 -3.78 -11.93 -11.16
CA VAL A 75 -4.28 -13.23 -11.66
C VAL A 75 -3.95 -14.37 -10.68
N CYS A 76 -2.81 -14.32 -10.00
CA CYS A 76 -2.48 -15.29 -8.95
C CYS A 76 -3.43 -15.18 -7.74
N MET A 77 -3.84 -13.97 -7.36
CA MET A 77 -4.84 -13.77 -6.30
C MET A 77 -6.13 -14.53 -6.60
N LEU A 78 -6.63 -14.48 -7.84
CA LEU A 78 -7.85 -15.18 -8.28
C LEU A 78 -7.79 -16.71 -8.17
N ARG A 79 -6.61 -17.29 -7.93
CA ARG A 79 -6.41 -18.74 -7.82
C ARG A 79 -6.37 -19.22 -6.37
N VAL A 80 -6.44 -18.31 -5.40
CA VAL A 80 -6.60 -18.68 -3.99
C VAL A 80 -8.02 -19.22 -3.82
N GLY A 81 -8.13 -20.49 -3.44
CA GLY A 81 -9.37 -21.27 -3.51
C GLY A 81 -10.08 -21.46 -2.17
N ASP A 82 -9.71 -20.69 -1.15
CA ASP A 82 -10.27 -20.81 0.20
C ASP A 82 -11.50 -19.89 0.37
N ASP A 83 -12.47 -20.27 1.19
CA ASP A 83 -13.70 -19.47 1.41
C ASP A 83 -13.42 -18.06 1.95
N ASP A 84 -12.31 -17.87 2.68
CA ASP A 84 -11.87 -16.58 3.21
C ASP A 84 -11.24 -15.66 2.14
N SER A 85 -11.11 -16.11 0.89
CA SER A 85 -10.46 -15.37 -0.20
C SER A 85 -11.38 -14.50 -1.05
N VAL A 86 -12.68 -14.40 -0.71
CA VAL A 86 -13.66 -13.65 -1.51
C VAL A 86 -13.24 -12.18 -1.72
N GLU A 87 -12.82 -11.48 -0.65
CA GLU A 87 -12.39 -10.08 -0.75
C GLU A 87 -11.11 -9.92 -1.59
N LEU A 88 -10.20 -10.88 -1.47
CA LEU A 88 -8.97 -10.94 -2.25
C LEU A 88 -9.29 -11.04 -3.74
N ASN A 89 -10.19 -11.97 -4.09
CA ASN A 89 -10.62 -12.22 -5.46
C ASN A 89 -11.39 -11.03 -6.05
N GLU A 90 -12.33 -10.46 -5.29
CA GLU A 90 -13.09 -9.29 -5.70
C GLU A 90 -12.18 -8.08 -5.96
N SER A 91 -11.26 -7.81 -5.04
CA SER A 91 -10.29 -6.71 -5.18
C SER A 91 -9.42 -6.88 -6.42
N ALA A 92 -8.95 -8.11 -6.68
CA ALA A 92 -8.15 -8.42 -7.86
C ALA A 92 -8.94 -8.24 -9.17
N LEU A 93 -10.17 -8.74 -9.21
CA LEU A 93 -11.03 -8.65 -10.39
C LEU A 93 -11.33 -7.19 -10.77
N LEU A 94 -11.67 -6.37 -9.78
CA LEU A 94 -11.97 -4.95 -10.01
C LEU A 94 -10.74 -4.16 -10.48
N ALA A 95 -9.55 -4.50 -9.98
CA ALA A 95 -8.30 -3.90 -10.45
C ALA A 95 -7.99 -4.29 -11.89
N LEU A 96 -8.15 -5.57 -12.24
CA LEU A 96 -7.96 -6.08 -13.61
C LEU A 96 -8.94 -5.43 -14.59
N LEU A 97 -10.21 -5.25 -14.20
CA LEU A 97 -11.21 -4.57 -15.04
C LEU A 97 -10.77 -3.16 -15.41
N ASN A 98 -10.25 -2.39 -14.45
CA ASN A 98 -9.77 -1.04 -14.72
C ASN A 98 -8.47 -1.00 -15.53
N LEU A 99 -7.63 -2.04 -15.43
CA LEU A 99 -6.43 -2.19 -16.25
C LEU A 99 -6.74 -2.60 -17.70
N ALA A 100 -7.82 -3.36 -17.92
CA ALA A 100 -8.22 -3.87 -19.23
C ALA A 100 -8.92 -2.82 -20.12
N VAL A 101 -9.22 -1.63 -19.59
CA VAL A 101 -9.77 -0.52 -20.37
C VAL A 101 -8.74 -0.09 -21.42
N LYS A 102 -9.17 -0.04 -22.68
CA LYS A 102 -8.32 0.32 -23.81
C LYS A 102 -7.85 1.78 -23.69
N ASP A 103 -6.56 2.01 -23.95
CA ASP A 103 -6.03 3.36 -24.20
C ASP A 103 -6.60 3.81 -25.57
N GLU A 104 -7.80 4.40 -25.59
CA GLU A 104 -8.35 5.11 -26.78
C GLU A 104 -7.65 6.45 -27.00
#